data_AF-A0A532BZG5-F1
#
_entry.id   AF-A0A532BZG5-F1
#
_cell.length_a   1.000
_cell.length_b   1.000
_cell.length_c   1.000
_cell.angle_alpha   90.00
_cell.angle_beta   90.00
_cell.angle_gamma   90.00
#
_symmetry.space_group_name_H-M   'P 1'
#
loop_
_entity.id
_entity.type
_entity.pdbx_description
1 polymer ?
#
loop_
_entity_poly.entity_id
_entity_poly.type
_entity_poly.pdbx_seq_one_letter_code
_entity_poly.pdbx_strand_id
1 'polypeptide(L)'
;MSTTMLPPSTKTTKSLSDERREWIRIDDRVLLEYRLLTDPAEGLTPGIPPVSDEAISEAIAKPTSDLLLRSGEQLAESPLLPWIMKVDWLLETLVKQLAKIQPEGVAMAQATDVTLSGGGIGFLSPRYFAVDDQLKLKIILPPFIPIHTTARVIRSTQVKDSINYDIATEFIQLNPDDQEHLIRHIIQAQAERLRGRRRGSQG
;
A
#
# COMPACT_ATOMS: atom_id res chain seq x y z
N MET A 1 52.54 -4.77 42.97
CA MET A 1 51.66 -5.73 42.28
C MET A 1 50.26 -5.53 42.84
N SER A 2 49.40 -4.79 42.13
CA SER A 2 47.94 -4.81 42.29
C SER A 2 47.34 -4.24 41.01
N THR A 3 47.00 -5.14 40.11
CA THR A 3 46.13 -4.98 38.95
C THR A 3 44.68 -4.84 39.43
N THR A 4 43.76 -4.42 38.52
CA THR A 4 42.30 -4.71 38.53
C THR A 4 41.43 -3.56 39.09
N MET A 5 40.39 -3.03 38.43
CA MET A 5 39.69 -3.33 37.16
C MET A 5 38.90 -2.06 36.74
N LEU A 6 38.80 -1.79 35.44
CA LEU A 6 37.76 -0.91 34.89
C LEU A 6 36.38 -1.59 34.98
N PRO A 7 35.28 -0.82 35.17
CA PRO A 7 33.94 -1.38 35.08
C PRO A 7 33.60 -1.76 33.62
N PRO A 8 32.76 -2.80 33.41
CA PRO A 8 32.44 -3.28 32.08
C PRO A 8 31.55 -2.28 31.35
N SER A 9 31.90 -1.97 30.10
CA SER A 9 31.03 -1.26 29.17
C SER A 9 29.74 -2.06 28.98
N THR A 10 28.63 -1.52 29.47
CA THR A 10 27.29 -1.98 29.12
C THR A 10 27.07 -1.76 27.63
N LYS A 11 27.22 -2.82 26.83
CA LYS A 11 26.64 -2.87 25.49
C LYS A 11 25.13 -2.82 25.65
N THR A 12 24.54 -1.68 25.34
CA THR A 12 23.08 -1.51 25.27
C THR A 12 22.53 -2.48 24.23
N THR A 13 21.87 -3.54 24.67
CA THR A 13 21.06 -4.40 23.82
C THR A 13 19.86 -3.57 23.35
N LYS A 14 19.96 -2.98 22.14
CA LYS A 14 18.83 -2.30 21.48
C LYS A 14 17.71 -3.32 21.36
N SER A 15 16.53 -3.03 21.90
CA SER A 15 15.36 -3.90 21.75
C SER A 15 14.85 -3.81 20.31
N LEU A 16 14.27 -4.89 19.78
CA LEU A 16 13.62 -4.91 18.45
C LEU A 16 12.59 -3.79 18.27
N SER A 17 12.00 -3.29 19.37
CA SER A 17 11.10 -2.13 19.36
C SER A 17 11.79 -0.81 19.03
N ASP A 18 13.08 -0.67 19.33
CA ASP A 18 13.87 0.54 19.04
C ASP A 18 14.41 0.53 17.59
N GLU A 19 14.72 -0.63 17.01
CA GLU A 19 15.03 -0.74 15.56
C GLU A 19 13.80 -0.46 14.69
N ARG A 20 12.60 -0.86 15.15
CA ARG A 20 11.32 -0.53 14.48
C ARG A 20 11.00 0.97 14.44
N ARG A 21 11.63 1.78 15.30
CA ARG A 21 11.50 3.25 15.31
C ARG A 21 12.38 3.93 14.25
N GLU A 22 13.19 3.18 13.51
CA GLU A 22 14.05 3.71 12.45
C GLU A 22 13.45 3.56 11.05
N TRP A 23 12.24 2.99 10.92
CA TRP A 23 11.60 2.87 9.61
C TRP A 23 10.94 4.17 9.19
N ILE A 24 11.39 4.65 8.03
CA ILE A 24 10.80 5.78 7.33
C ILE A 24 9.36 5.43 6.99
N ARG A 25 8.45 6.37 7.31
CA ARG A 25 7.03 6.29 6.97
C ARG A 25 6.72 7.26 5.84
N ILE A 26 5.95 6.79 4.89
CA ILE A 26 5.42 7.61 3.80
C ILE A 26 3.89 7.50 3.77
N ASP A 27 3.26 8.59 3.35
CA ASP A 27 1.86 8.58 2.92
C ASP A 27 1.88 8.34 1.42
N ASP A 28 1.07 7.38 0.96
CA ASP A 28 1.02 7.01 -0.44
C ASP A 28 -0.37 6.47 -0.82
N ARG A 29 -0.63 6.32 -2.12
CA ARG A 29 -1.86 5.74 -2.63
C ARG A 29 -1.54 4.54 -3.52
N VAL A 30 -1.89 3.35 -3.04
CA VAL A 30 -1.56 2.07 -3.68
C VAL A 30 -2.84 1.29 -3.99
N LEU A 31 -2.76 0.28 -4.85
CA LEU A 31 -3.86 -0.68 -4.94
C LEU A 31 -3.71 -1.68 -3.79
N LEU A 32 -4.73 -1.78 -2.95
CA LEU A 32 -4.76 -2.65 -1.79
C LEU A 32 -5.97 -3.57 -1.84
N GLU A 33 -5.71 -4.86 -1.69
CA GLU A 33 -6.69 -5.87 -1.35
C GLU A 33 -6.31 -6.48 0.00
N TYR A 34 -7.29 -6.66 0.89
CA TYR A 34 -7.08 -7.26 2.18
C TYR A 34 -8.23 -8.18 2.56
N ARG A 35 -7.91 -9.24 3.31
CA ARG A 35 -8.87 -10.21 3.83
C ARG A 35 -8.38 -10.78 5.16
N LEU A 36 -9.29 -10.99 6.11
CA LEU A 36 -8.97 -11.70 7.33
C LEU A 36 -8.68 -13.17 7.00
N LEU A 37 -7.60 -13.75 7.52
CA LEU A 37 -7.20 -15.12 7.18
C LEU A 37 -8.26 -16.18 7.51
N THR A 38 -9.15 -15.90 8.46
CA THR A 38 -10.25 -16.79 8.85
C THR A 38 -11.48 -16.65 7.96
N ASP A 39 -11.54 -15.64 7.09
CA ASP A 39 -12.62 -15.49 6.12
C ASP A 39 -12.48 -16.54 5.00
N PRO A 40 -13.59 -16.90 4.31
CA PRO A 40 -13.54 -17.76 3.14
C PRO A 40 -12.55 -17.26 2.08
N ALA A 41 -11.84 -18.18 1.41
CA ALA A 41 -10.81 -17.84 0.42
C ALA A 41 -11.38 -17.29 -0.90
N GLU A 42 -12.67 -17.49 -1.17
CA GLU A 42 -13.36 -17.07 -2.38
C GLU A 42 -14.58 -16.18 -2.03
N GLY A 43 -14.99 -15.32 -2.96
CA GLY A 43 -16.09 -14.37 -2.79
C GLY A 43 -15.68 -13.00 -2.25
N LEU A 44 -16.66 -12.18 -1.89
CA LEU A 44 -16.43 -10.87 -1.26
C LEU A 44 -15.81 -11.00 0.13
N THR A 45 -14.94 -10.06 0.48
CA THR A 45 -14.48 -9.93 1.86
C THR A 45 -15.64 -9.41 2.71
N PRO A 46 -16.06 -10.15 3.77
CA PRO A 46 -17.17 -9.73 4.62
C PRO A 46 -16.95 -8.32 5.19
N GLY A 47 -18.00 -7.50 5.24
CA GLY A 47 -17.93 -6.13 5.76
C GLY A 47 -17.20 -5.12 4.87
N ILE A 48 -16.72 -5.54 3.68
CA ILE A 48 -16.17 -4.64 2.67
C ILE A 48 -17.18 -4.54 1.51
N PRO A 49 -17.58 -3.31 1.11
CA PRO A 49 -18.50 -3.14 -0.01
C PRO A 49 -17.85 -3.62 -1.32
N PRO A 50 -18.66 -4.07 -2.30
CA PRO A 50 -18.15 -4.40 -3.63
C PRO A 50 -17.53 -3.16 -4.29
N VAL A 51 -16.57 -3.41 -5.18
CA VAL A 51 -15.85 -2.36 -5.90
C VAL A 51 -16.83 -1.64 -6.83
N SER A 52 -16.85 -0.30 -6.81
CA SER A 52 -17.71 0.49 -7.70
C SER A 52 -17.11 0.64 -9.09
N ASP A 53 -17.96 0.92 -10.08
CA ASP A 53 -17.52 1.18 -11.46
C ASP A 53 -16.55 2.37 -11.52
N GLU A 54 -16.73 3.38 -10.67
CA GLU A 54 -15.84 4.54 -10.56
C GLU A 54 -14.47 4.17 -10.01
N ALA A 55 -14.42 3.30 -8.98
CA ALA A 55 -13.17 2.83 -8.40
C ALA A 55 -12.37 1.99 -9.42
N ILE A 56 -13.06 1.21 -10.26
CA ILE A 56 -12.44 0.48 -11.38
C ILE A 56 -11.85 1.44 -12.42
N SER A 57 -12.64 2.43 -12.86
CA SER A 57 -12.17 3.44 -13.81
C SER A 57 -10.95 4.20 -13.29
N GLU A 58 -10.96 4.61 -12.01
CA GLU A 58 -9.84 5.33 -11.42
C GLU A 58 -8.58 4.47 -11.33
N ALA A 59 -8.70 3.21 -10.87
CA ALA A 59 -7.57 2.30 -10.74
C ALA A 59 -6.86 2.03 -12.07
N ILE A 60 -7.60 2.03 -13.18
CA ILE A 60 -7.08 1.74 -14.52
C ILE A 60 -6.54 3.00 -15.19
N ALA A 61 -7.26 4.12 -15.12
CA ALA A 61 -6.88 5.35 -15.85
C ALA A 61 -5.77 6.15 -15.15
N LYS A 62 -5.69 6.09 -13.82
CA LYS A 62 -4.77 6.93 -13.04
C LYS A 62 -3.29 6.68 -13.34
N PRO A 63 -2.78 5.44 -13.46
CA PRO A 63 -1.39 5.20 -13.82
C PRO A 63 -0.99 5.85 -15.15
N THR A 64 -1.84 5.74 -16.18
CA THR A 64 -1.63 6.40 -17.48
C THR A 64 -1.66 7.92 -17.35
N SER A 65 -2.58 8.46 -16.55
CA SER A 65 -2.66 9.90 -16.26
C SER A 65 -1.40 10.42 -15.55
N ASP A 66 -0.93 9.72 -14.52
CA ASP A 66 0.29 10.08 -13.77
C ASP A 66 1.54 10.01 -14.67
N LEU A 67 1.60 9.02 -15.56
CA LEU A 67 2.67 8.92 -16.56
C LEU A 67 2.63 10.08 -17.55
N LEU A 68 1.47 10.49 -18.03
CA LEU A 68 1.31 11.66 -18.91
C LEU A 68 1.78 12.94 -18.22
N LEU A 69 1.37 13.16 -16.96
CA LEU A 69 1.77 14.32 -16.17
C LEU A 69 3.30 14.38 -15.96
N ARG A 70 3.93 13.22 -15.72
CA ARG A 70 5.39 13.13 -15.50
C ARG A 70 6.20 13.24 -16.80
N SER A 71 5.68 12.73 -17.91
CA SER A 71 6.39 12.67 -19.19
C SER A 71 6.22 13.94 -20.03
N GLY A 72 5.26 14.81 -19.68
CA GLY A 72 5.01 16.05 -20.41
C GLY A 72 4.66 15.80 -21.88
N GLU A 73 5.18 16.65 -22.78
CA GLU A 73 4.89 16.61 -24.21
C GLU A 73 5.35 15.30 -24.89
N GLN A 74 6.39 14.63 -24.39
CA GLN A 74 6.98 13.45 -25.04
C GLN A 74 6.00 12.27 -25.13
N LEU A 75 5.23 12.00 -24.08
CA LEU A 75 4.23 10.93 -24.11
C LEU A 75 2.93 11.40 -24.76
N ALA A 76 2.58 12.68 -24.62
CA ALA A 76 1.38 13.27 -25.24
C ALA A 76 1.44 13.21 -26.77
N GLU A 77 2.61 13.41 -27.37
CA GLU A 77 2.83 13.33 -28.82
C GLU A 77 3.20 11.91 -29.29
N SER A 78 3.29 10.94 -28.38
CA SER A 78 3.69 9.58 -28.73
C SER A 78 2.62 8.90 -29.58
N PRO A 79 2.99 8.25 -30.71
CA PRO A 79 2.06 7.45 -31.51
C PRO A 79 1.55 6.21 -30.74
N LEU A 80 2.13 5.88 -29.58
CA LEU A 80 1.69 4.79 -28.72
C LEU A 80 0.53 5.18 -27.80
N LEU A 81 0.32 6.48 -27.54
CA LEU A 81 -0.69 6.95 -26.59
C LEU A 81 -2.11 6.44 -26.91
N PRO A 82 -2.60 6.49 -28.17
CA PRO A 82 -3.92 5.95 -28.51
C PRO A 82 -4.06 4.46 -28.20
N TRP A 83 -2.97 3.69 -28.33
CA TRP A 83 -2.97 2.26 -28.03
C TRP A 83 -2.97 1.99 -26.52
N ILE A 84 -2.26 2.79 -25.73
CA ILE A 84 -2.30 2.73 -24.26
C ILE A 84 -3.72 3.02 -23.77
N MET A 85 -4.34 4.10 -24.26
CA MET A 85 -5.72 4.45 -23.91
C MET A 85 -6.72 3.36 -24.33
N LYS A 86 -6.49 2.70 -25.48
CA LYS A 86 -7.31 1.58 -25.91
C LYS A 86 -7.18 0.36 -24.98
N VAL A 87 -5.98 0.09 -24.48
CA VAL A 87 -5.74 -0.97 -23.50
C VAL A 87 -6.46 -0.64 -22.20
N ASP A 88 -6.34 0.59 -21.69
CA ASP A 88 -7.06 1.03 -20.48
C ASP A 88 -8.58 0.84 -20.65
N TRP A 89 -9.14 1.27 -21.79
CA TRP A 89 -10.56 1.11 -22.08
C TRP A 89 -11.01 -0.36 -22.15
N LEU A 90 -10.20 -1.24 -22.77
CA LEU A 90 -10.49 -2.67 -22.84
C LEU A 90 -10.45 -3.31 -21.45
N LEU A 91 -9.45 -2.98 -20.64
CA LEU A 91 -9.32 -3.48 -19.27
C LEU A 91 -10.49 -3.01 -18.42
N GLU A 92 -10.86 -1.73 -18.49
CA GLU A 92 -11.99 -1.19 -17.76
C GLU A 92 -13.29 -1.90 -18.14
N THR A 93 -13.51 -2.12 -19.43
CA THR A 93 -14.70 -2.83 -19.93
C THR A 93 -14.75 -4.27 -19.42
N LEU A 94 -13.63 -5.01 -19.51
CA LEU A 94 -13.54 -6.40 -19.07
C LEU A 94 -13.77 -6.53 -17.57
N VAL A 95 -13.16 -5.66 -16.76
CA VAL A 95 -13.31 -5.67 -15.30
C VAL A 95 -14.74 -5.33 -14.89
N LYS A 96 -15.35 -4.30 -15.49
CA LYS A 96 -16.76 -3.95 -15.23
C LYS A 96 -17.72 -5.07 -15.63
N GLN A 97 -17.46 -5.75 -16.75
CA GLN A 97 -18.25 -6.91 -17.15
C GLN A 97 -18.08 -8.08 -16.17
N LEU A 98 -16.86 -8.37 -15.75
CA LEU A 98 -16.59 -9.42 -14.76
C LEU A 98 -17.28 -9.14 -13.42
N ALA A 99 -17.25 -7.88 -12.97
CA ALA A 99 -17.96 -7.43 -11.77
C ALA A 99 -19.48 -7.63 -11.84
N LYS A 100 -20.07 -7.53 -13.05
CA LYS A 100 -21.50 -7.78 -13.28
C LYS A 100 -21.86 -9.26 -13.36
N ILE A 101 -20.94 -10.09 -13.85
CA ILE A 101 -21.17 -11.54 -14.05
C ILE A 101 -21.05 -12.30 -12.73
N GLN A 102 -20.28 -11.80 -11.76
CA GLN A 102 -20.15 -12.39 -10.43
C GLN A 102 -21.17 -11.74 -9.47
N PRO A 103 -22.29 -12.41 -9.11
CA PRO A 103 -23.29 -11.84 -8.20
C PRO A 103 -22.71 -11.61 -6.80
N GLU A 104 -21.70 -12.40 -6.46
CA GLU A 104 -20.93 -12.30 -5.22
C GLU A 104 -19.81 -11.27 -5.32
N GLY A 105 -19.76 -10.41 -6.34
CA GLY A 105 -18.73 -9.39 -6.54
C GLY A 105 -17.34 -9.94 -6.88
N VAL A 106 -16.44 -9.07 -7.32
CA VAL A 106 -15.03 -9.42 -7.58
C VAL A 106 -14.17 -8.81 -6.47
N ALA A 107 -13.41 -9.65 -5.77
CA ALA A 107 -12.35 -9.17 -4.89
C ALA A 107 -11.24 -8.55 -5.76
N MET A 108 -11.12 -7.24 -5.73
CA MET A 108 -10.13 -6.47 -6.48
C MET A 108 -9.39 -5.53 -5.55
N ALA A 109 -8.10 -5.33 -5.82
CA ALA A 109 -7.32 -4.31 -5.15
C ALA A 109 -7.87 -2.92 -5.49
N GLN A 110 -8.16 -2.13 -4.47
CA GLN A 110 -8.73 -0.78 -4.60
C GLN A 110 -7.67 0.28 -4.35
N ALA A 111 -7.77 1.41 -5.06
CA ALA A 111 -6.90 2.56 -4.83
C ALA A 111 -7.15 3.13 -3.43
N THR A 112 -6.25 2.82 -2.49
CA THR A 112 -6.39 3.08 -1.07
C THR A 112 -5.27 4.01 -0.61
N ASP A 113 -5.63 5.05 0.16
CA ASP A 113 -4.65 5.88 0.86
C ASP A 113 -4.07 5.10 2.04
N VAL A 114 -2.75 5.03 2.08
CA VAL A 114 -2.02 4.18 3.02
C VAL A 114 -0.85 4.92 3.65
N THR A 115 -0.51 4.53 4.88
CA THR A 115 0.79 4.85 5.47
C THR A 115 1.67 3.62 5.37
N LEU A 116 2.76 3.69 4.61
CA LEU A 116 3.69 2.59 4.40
C LEU A 116 4.99 2.78 5.18
N SER A 117 5.54 1.68 5.66
CA SER A 117 6.86 1.60 6.29
C SER A 117 7.53 0.28 5.96
N GLY A 118 8.81 0.13 6.30
CA GLY A 118 9.59 -1.08 6.06
C GLY A 118 9.03 -2.37 6.69
N GLY A 119 8.06 -2.29 7.61
CA GLY A 119 7.44 -3.51 8.15
C GLY A 119 6.02 -3.33 8.65
N GLY A 120 5.26 -2.45 8.01
CA GLY A 120 3.84 -2.34 8.27
C GLY A 120 3.14 -1.39 7.31
N ILE A 121 1.82 -1.56 7.23
CA ILE A 121 0.92 -0.71 6.47
C ILE A 121 -0.26 -0.27 7.35
N GLY A 122 -0.59 1.01 7.26
CA GLY A 122 -1.81 1.58 7.84
C GLY A 122 -2.78 1.99 6.75
N PHE A 123 -4.08 1.78 6.96
CA PHE A 123 -5.15 2.12 6.02
C PHE A 123 -6.49 2.26 6.72
N LEU A 124 -7.45 2.90 6.04
CA LEU A 124 -8.84 2.97 6.53
C LEU A 124 -9.64 1.76 6.04
N SER A 125 -10.45 1.18 6.92
CA SER A 125 -11.36 0.09 6.59
C SER A 125 -12.78 0.35 7.09
N PRO A 126 -13.83 0.02 6.32
CA PRO A 126 -15.20 0.01 6.83
C PRO A 126 -15.45 -1.14 7.83
N ARG A 127 -14.54 -2.11 7.93
CA ARG A 127 -14.62 -3.25 8.83
C ARG A 127 -13.66 -3.09 10.00
N TYR A 128 -14.16 -3.42 11.20
CA TYR A 128 -13.32 -3.59 12.37
C TYR A 128 -12.53 -4.90 12.29
N PHE A 129 -11.26 -4.83 12.65
CA PHE A 129 -10.40 -5.99 12.91
C PHE A 129 -9.88 -5.94 14.36
N ALA A 130 -9.86 -7.08 15.04
CA ALA A 130 -9.33 -7.17 16.39
C ALA A 130 -7.80 -7.08 16.37
N VAL A 131 -7.20 -6.66 17.49
CA VAL A 131 -5.74 -6.78 17.65
C VAL A 131 -5.36 -8.26 17.58
N ASP A 132 -4.22 -8.55 16.96
CA ASP A 132 -3.72 -9.89 16.64
C ASP A 132 -4.43 -10.63 15.50
N ASP A 133 -5.50 -10.07 14.92
CA ASP A 133 -6.05 -10.58 13.67
C ASP A 133 -4.97 -10.58 12.58
N GLN A 134 -4.96 -11.63 11.76
CA GLN A 134 -4.03 -11.75 10.65
C GLN A 134 -4.75 -11.48 9.33
N LEU A 135 -4.27 -10.47 8.61
CA LEU A 135 -4.77 -10.10 7.30
C LEU A 135 -3.85 -10.63 6.22
N LYS A 136 -4.42 -11.31 5.22
CA LYS A 136 -3.76 -11.53 3.94
C LYS A 136 -3.88 -10.26 3.12
N LEU A 137 -2.75 -9.71 2.70
CA LEU A 137 -2.65 -8.49 1.94
C LEU A 137 -2.09 -8.77 0.56
N LYS A 138 -2.69 -8.12 -0.45
CA LYS A 138 -2.11 -7.95 -1.77
C LYS A 138 -2.00 -6.46 -2.05
N ILE A 139 -0.76 -5.98 -2.11
CA ILE A 139 -0.42 -4.58 -2.31
C ILE A 139 0.18 -4.48 -3.71
N ILE A 140 -0.29 -3.55 -4.54
CA ILE A 140 0.35 -3.26 -5.83
C ILE A 140 0.96 -1.87 -5.73
N LEU A 141 2.29 -1.84 -5.65
CA LEU A 141 3.05 -0.59 -5.62
C LEU A 141 3.13 0.01 -7.02
N PRO A 142 3.08 1.35 -7.15
CA PRO A 142 3.36 2.03 -8.41
C PRO A 142 4.76 1.66 -8.97
N PRO A 143 4.92 1.47 -10.30
CA PRO A 143 3.86 1.50 -11.29
C PRO A 143 2.95 0.26 -11.21
N PHE A 144 3.47 -0.98 -11.09
CA PHE A 144 2.66 -2.21 -10.98
C PHE A 144 3.44 -3.39 -10.35
N ILE A 145 4.03 -3.20 -9.17
CA ILE A 145 4.79 -4.25 -8.48
C ILE A 145 3.92 -4.90 -7.40
N PRO A 146 3.49 -6.17 -7.58
CA PRO A 146 2.67 -6.85 -6.59
C PRO A 146 3.53 -7.34 -5.41
N ILE A 147 3.01 -7.17 -4.21
CA ILE A 147 3.53 -7.68 -2.95
C ILE A 147 2.43 -8.50 -2.28
N HIS A 148 2.76 -9.74 -1.92
CA HIS A 148 1.85 -10.62 -1.19
C HIS A 148 2.41 -10.89 0.19
N THR A 149 1.64 -10.53 1.21
CA THR A 149 2.13 -10.61 2.59
C THR A 149 1.01 -10.92 3.56
N THR A 150 1.37 -11.46 4.72
CA THR A 150 0.47 -11.56 5.86
C THR A 150 0.88 -10.52 6.90
N ALA A 151 -0.08 -9.75 7.38
CA ALA A 151 0.12 -8.71 8.38
C ALA A 151 -0.74 -8.93 9.62
N ARG A 152 -0.19 -8.60 10.80
CA ARG A 152 -0.90 -8.63 12.08
C ARG A 152 -1.51 -7.27 12.35
N VAL A 153 -2.77 -7.21 12.77
CA VAL A 153 -3.37 -5.98 13.26
C VAL A 153 -2.78 -5.62 14.62
N ILE A 154 -2.19 -4.44 14.72
CA ILE A 154 -1.60 -3.90 15.97
C ILE A 154 -2.45 -2.77 16.56
N ARG A 155 -3.33 -2.16 15.75
CA ARG A 155 -4.27 -1.13 16.17
C ARG A 155 -5.47 -1.11 15.22
N SER A 156 -6.65 -0.96 15.79
CA SER A 156 -7.90 -0.75 15.07
C SER A 156 -8.73 0.24 15.88
N THR A 157 -8.82 1.48 15.41
CA THR A 157 -9.49 2.57 16.13
C THR A 157 -10.53 3.22 15.24
N GLN A 158 -11.77 3.34 15.74
CA GLN A 158 -12.82 4.05 15.00
C GLN A 158 -12.41 5.51 14.77
N VAL A 159 -12.52 5.96 13.51
CA VAL A 159 -12.25 7.35 13.15
C VAL A 159 -13.42 8.21 13.62
N LYS A 160 -13.12 9.33 14.27
CA LYS A 160 -14.13 10.25 14.78
C LYS A 160 -15.03 10.73 13.64
N ASP A 161 -16.33 10.70 13.86
CA ASP A 161 -17.36 11.14 12.89
C ASP A 161 -17.33 10.37 11.56
N SER A 162 -16.81 9.14 11.56
CA SER A 162 -16.75 8.25 10.40
C SER A 162 -17.21 6.83 10.74
N ILE A 163 -17.70 6.13 9.71
CA ILE A 163 -18.01 4.70 9.78
C ILE A 163 -16.75 3.82 9.64
N ASN A 164 -15.60 4.42 9.34
CA ASN A 164 -14.35 3.71 9.09
C ASN A 164 -13.49 3.57 10.35
N TYR A 165 -12.65 2.55 10.33
CA TYR A 165 -11.62 2.25 11.31
C TYR A 165 -10.25 2.54 10.72
N ASP A 166 -9.40 3.21 11.49
CA ASP A 166 -7.99 3.36 11.22
C ASP A 166 -7.26 2.09 11.68
N ILE A 167 -6.83 1.30 10.71
CA ILE A 167 -6.17 0.01 10.88
C ILE A 167 -4.67 0.23 10.72
N ALA A 168 -3.89 -0.16 11.72
CA ALA A 168 -2.44 -0.26 11.60
C ALA A 168 -2.03 -1.72 11.74
N THR A 169 -1.15 -2.16 10.83
CA THR A 169 -0.67 -3.53 10.77
C THR A 169 0.85 -3.60 10.76
N GLU A 170 1.41 -4.73 11.18
CA GLU A 170 2.81 -5.08 11.00
C GLU A 170 2.94 -6.31 10.09
N PHE A 171 3.93 -6.34 9.20
CA PHE A 171 4.15 -7.52 8.34
C PHE A 171 4.73 -8.66 9.18
N ILE A 172 4.08 -9.83 9.13
CA ILE A 172 4.55 -11.07 9.77
C ILE A 172 5.33 -11.92 8.76
N GLN A 173 4.85 -11.96 7.51
CA GLN A 173 5.44 -12.77 6.44
C GLN A 173 5.63 -11.89 5.21
N LEU A 174 6.83 -11.35 5.05
CA LEU A 174 7.25 -10.63 3.86
C LEU A 174 8.46 -11.34 3.29
N ASN A 175 8.38 -11.75 2.02
CA ASN A 175 9.52 -12.39 1.37
C ASN A 175 10.63 -11.33 1.12
N PRO A 176 11.92 -11.74 1.02
CA PRO A 176 13.02 -10.78 0.88
C PRO A 176 12.94 -9.90 -0.38
N ASP A 177 12.45 -10.45 -1.49
CA ASP A 177 12.33 -9.72 -2.76
C ASP A 177 11.25 -8.64 -2.67
N ASP A 178 10.07 -8.98 -2.14
CA ASP A 178 8.96 -8.07 -1.85
C ASP A 178 9.41 -6.98 -0.85
N GLN A 179 10.21 -7.36 0.15
CA GLN A 179 10.78 -6.40 1.10
C GLN A 179 11.71 -5.41 0.42
N GLU A 180 12.57 -5.85 -0.50
CA GLU A 180 13.43 -4.96 -1.28
C GLU A 180 12.60 -4.03 -2.17
N HIS A 181 11.57 -4.55 -2.85
CA HIS A 181 10.65 -3.75 -3.65
C HIS A 181 9.96 -2.66 -2.82
N LEU A 182 9.46 -3.02 -1.63
CA LEU A 182 8.85 -2.09 -0.70
C LEU A 182 9.82 -1.00 -0.23
N ILE A 183 11.03 -1.38 0.19
CA ILE A 183 12.05 -0.43 0.64
C ILE A 183 12.44 0.53 -0.48
N ARG A 184 12.67 0.02 -1.68
CA ARG A 184 13.00 0.83 -2.87
C ARG A 184 11.90 1.85 -3.14
N HIS A 185 10.65 1.40 -3.12
CA HIS A 185 9.49 2.26 -3.30
C HIS A 185 9.41 3.37 -2.25
N ILE A 186 9.58 3.03 -0.97
CA ILE A 186 9.57 4.00 0.13
C ILE A 186 10.64 5.09 -0.06
N ILE A 187 11.86 4.69 -0.42
CA ILE A 187 12.97 5.62 -0.67
C ILE A 187 12.68 6.52 -1.87
N GLN A 188 12.14 5.97 -2.95
CA GLN A 188 11.80 6.73 -4.16
C GLN A 188 10.70 7.76 -3.88
N ALA A 189 9.61 7.34 -3.25
CA ALA A 189 8.51 8.24 -2.89
C ALA A 189 8.97 9.37 -1.96
N GLN A 190 9.83 9.07 -0.98
CA GLN A 190 10.41 10.09 -0.11
C GLN A 190 11.28 11.08 -0.89
N ALA A 191 12.12 10.59 -1.80
CA ALA A 191 12.96 11.44 -2.64
C ALA A 191 12.12 12.36 -3.55
N GLU A 192 11.03 11.86 -4.13
CA GLU A 192 10.09 12.65 -4.93
C GLU A 192 9.44 13.76 -4.09
N ARG A 193 8.97 13.45 -2.87
CA ARG A 193 8.36 14.44 -1.96
C ARG A 193 9.34 15.56 -1.59
N LEU A 194 10.61 15.22 -1.35
CA LEU A 194 11.67 16.20 -1.06
C LEU A 194 11.96 17.11 -2.26
N ARG A 195 11.96 16.57 -3.48
CA ARG A 195 12.13 17.36 -4.71
C ARG A 195 10.97 18.31 -4.95
N GLY A 196 9.72 17.87 -4.74
CA GLY A 196 8.52 18.69 -4.86
C GLY A 196 8.51 19.90 -3.92
N ARG A 197 8.91 19.70 -2.65
CA ARG A 197 9.01 20.80 -1.67
C ARG A 197 9.99 21.89 -2.07
N ARG A 198 11.14 21.54 -2.65
CA ARG A 198 12.16 22.51 -3.08
C ARG A 198 11.69 23.38 -4.25
N ARG A 199 10.85 22.85 -5.15
CA ARG A 199 10.27 23.61 -6.27
C ARG A 199 9.18 24.56 -5.80
N GLY A 200 8.36 24.17 -4.82
CA GLY A 200 7.29 25.02 -4.26
C GLY A 200 7.78 26.18 -3.38
N SER A 201 9.01 26.12 -2.85
CA SER A 201 9.60 27.18 -2.01
C SER A 201 10.41 28.24 -2.79
N GLN A 202 10.51 28.12 -4.12
CA GLN A 202 11.22 29.07 -5.00
C GLN A 202 10.28 29.76 -6.01
N GLY A 203 8.97 29.58 -5.89
CA GLY A 203 7.95 30.23 -6.72
C GLY A 203 7.20 31.31 -5.97
#